data_AF-A0A934T229-F1
#
_entry.id   AF-A0A934T229-F1
#
_cell.length_a   1.000
_cell.length_b   1.000
_cell.length_c   1.000
_cell.angle_alpha   90.00
_cell.angle_beta   90.00
_cell.angle_gamma   90.00
#
_symmetry.space_group_name_H-M   'P 1'
#
loop_
_entity.id
_entity.type
_entity.pdbx_description
1 polymer ?
#
loop_
_entity_poly.entity_id
_entity_poly.type
_entity_poly.pdbx_seq_one_letter_code
_entity_poly.pdbx_strand_id
1 'polypeptide(L)'
;MKTIIGGAASALTIGFALYVMASPDSCTRVDRGAAPVRIAMDGVRWAGHNWLSTDARLEMLKYSIHADAGTQRFLSQQFYGRADVCKAE
;
A
#
# COMPACT_ATOMS: atom_id res chain seq x y z
N MET A 1 -25.28 -13.75 2.40
CA MET A 1 -24.40 -12.59 2.73
C MET A 1 -22.92 -12.94 2.74
N LYS A 2 -22.44 -13.91 3.54
CA LYS A 2 -21.00 -14.31 3.57
C LYS A 2 -20.41 -14.66 2.20
N THR A 3 -21.14 -15.39 1.36
CA THR A 3 -20.73 -15.76 -0.01
C THR A 3 -20.67 -14.56 -0.97
N ILE A 4 -21.57 -13.59 -0.83
CA ILE A 4 -21.59 -12.37 -1.64
C ILE A 4 -20.40 -11.47 -1.28
N ILE A 5 -20.10 -11.34 0.01
CA ILE A 5 -18.94 -10.59 0.51
C ILE A 5 -17.63 -11.24 0.05
N GLY A 6 -17.52 -12.57 0.13
CA GLY A 6 -16.35 -13.31 -0.36
C GLY A 6 -16.15 -13.19 -1.87
N GLY A 7 -17.23 -13.20 -2.65
CA GLY A 7 -17.19 -12.98 -4.10
C GLY A 7 -16.72 -11.58 -4.46
N ALA A 8 -17.27 -10.55 -3.81
CA ALA A 8 -16.88 -9.16 -4.03
C ALA A 8 -15.42 -8.88 -3.65
N ALA A 9 -14.97 -9.40 -2.50
CA ALA A 9 -13.58 -9.25 -2.07
C ALA A 9 -12.59 -9.90 -3.04
N SER A 10 -12.94 -11.09 -3.54
CA SER A 10 -12.14 -11.78 -4.58
C SER A 10 -12.08 -10.97 -5.87
N ALA A 11 -13.22 -10.45 -6.34
CA ALA A 11 -13.27 -9.63 -7.55
C ALA A 11 -12.44 -8.35 -7.43
N LEU A 12 -12.50 -7.67 -6.28
CA LEU A 12 -11.67 -6.49 -6.00
C LEU A 12 -10.18 -6.84 -5.98
N THR A 13 -9.81 -7.97 -5.37
CA THR A 13 -8.42 -8.42 -5.30
C THR A 13 -7.86 -8.74 -6.68
N ILE A 14 -8.63 -9.46 -7.49
CA ILE A 14 -8.25 -9.79 -8.88
C ILE A 14 -8.19 -8.52 -9.72
N GLY A 15 -9.20 -7.65 -9.64
CA GLY A 15 -9.23 -6.38 -10.36
C GLY A 15 -8.03 -5.49 -10.01
N PHE A 16 -7.68 -5.41 -8.72
CA PHE A 16 -6.51 -4.69 -8.27
C PHE A 16 -5.21 -5.29 -8.81
N ALA A 17 -5.05 -6.63 -8.76
CA ALA A 17 -3.88 -7.29 -9.31
C ALA A 17 -3.72 -7.02 -10.82
N LEU A 18 -4.81 -7.08 -11.58
CA LEU A 18 -4.81 -6.73 -13.00
C LEU A 18 -4.44 -5.27 -13.24
N TYR A 19 -4.99 -4.34 -12.46
CA TYR A 19 -4.67 -2.92 -12.54
C TYR A 19 -3.18 -2.64 -12.26
N VAL A 20 -2.60 -3.31 -11.27
CA VAL A 20 -1.16 -3.23 -10.97
C VAL A 20 -0.37 -3.75 -12.17
N MET A 21 -0.62 -4.98 -12.62
CA MET A 21 0.16 -5.63 -13.68
C MET A 21 0.02 -4.98 -15.06
N ALA A 22 -1.12 -4.35 -15.35
CA ALA A 22 -1.35 -3.61 -16.59
C ALA A 22 -0.51 -2.32 -16.71
N SER A 23 0.16 -1.89 -15.63
CA SER A 23 1.01 -0.70 -15.68
C SER A 23 2.22 -0.92 -16.59
N PRO A 24 2.62 0.07 -17.41
CA PRO A 24 3.65 -0.13 -18.43
C PRO A 24 5.05 -0.28 -17.84
N ASP A 25 5.39 0.51 -16.82
CA ASP A 25 6.70 0.55 -16.20
C ASP A 25 6.75 -0.15 -14.84
N SER A 26 7.93 -0.63 -14.49
CA SER A 26 8.16 -1.38 -13.26
C SER A 26 7.94 -0.56 -12.00
N CYS A 27 8.20 0.75 -12.06
CA CYS A 27 8.06 1.62 -10.90
C CYS A 27 6.58 1.85 -10.57
N THR A 28 5.76 2.18 -11.56
CA THR A 28 4.31 2.34 -11.40
C THR A 28 3.64 1.06 -10.89
N ARG A 29 4.13 -0.12 -11.28
CA ARG A 29 3.65 -1.41 -10.71
C ARG A 29 3.94 -1.51 -9.21
N VAL A 30 5.15 -1.17 -8.79
CA VAL A 30 5.55 -1.19 -7.36
C VAL A 30 4.76 -0.16 -6.56
N ASP A 31 4.66 1.07 -7.08
CA ASP A 31 3.91 2.16 -6.45
C ASP A 31 2.43 1.79 -6.26
N ARG A 32 1.78 1.32 -7.33
CA ARG A 32 0.37 0.87 -7.25
C ARG A 32 0.23 -0.35 -6.36
N GLY A 33 1.19 -1.27 -6.37
CA GLY A 33 1.20 -2.46 -5.52
C GLY A 33 1.28 -2.14 -4.02
N ALA A 34 1.91 -1.02 -3.65
CA ALA A 34 2.00 -0.55 -2.27
C ALA A 34 0.75 0.22 -1.80
N ALA A 35 -0.16 0.60 -2.72
CA ALA A 35 -1.37 1.37 -2.42
C ALA A 35 -2.25 0.80 -1.27
N PRO A 36 -2.43 -0.53 -1.12
CA PRO A 36 -3.21 -1.07 0.00
C PRO A 36 -2.63 -0.70 1.37
N VAL A 37 -1.31 -0.63 1.50
CA VAL A 37 -0.64 -0.22 2.75
C VAL A 37 -0.91 1.25 3.03
N ARG A 38 -0.83 2.12 2.01
CA ARG A 38 -1.17 3.55 2.16
C ARG A 38 -2.61 3.74 2.61
N ILE A 39 -3.56 3.06 1.95
CA ILE A 39 -4.99 3.13 2.28
C ILE A 39 -5.22 2.67 3.72
N ALA A 40 -4.58 1.59 4.15
CA ALA A 40 -4.68 1.11 5.53
C ALA A 40 -4.14 2.15 6.53
N MET A 41 -2.97 2.73 6.26
CA MET A 41 -2.35 3.73 7.13
C MET A 41 -3.15 5.03 7.19
N ASP A 42 -3.70 5.49 6.05
CA ASP A 42 -4.59 6.66 6.00
C ASP A 42 -5.88 6.40 6.79
N GLY A 43 -6.42 5.18 6.71
CA GLY A 43 -7.55 4.75 7.53
C GLY A 43 -7.24 4.81 9.04
N VAL A 44 -6.07 4.32 9.45
CA VAL A 44 -5.62 4.39 10.85
C VAL A 44 -5.43 5.83 11.30
N ARG A 45 -4.80 6.68 10.47
CA ARG A 45 -4.59 8.10 10.77
C ARG A 45 -5.91 8.86 10.90
N TRP A 46 -6.85 8.59 10.00
CA TRP A 46 -8.19 9.18 10.06
C TRP A 46 -8.93 8.75 11.33
N ALA A 47 -8.94 7.45 11.65
CA ALA A 47 -9.59 6.92 12.84
C ALA A 47 -8.96 7.46 14.14
N GLY A 48 -7.63 7.61 14.16
CA GLY A 48 -6.88 8.13 15.30
C GLY A 48 -6.88 9.66 15.43
N HIS A 49 -7.34 10.39 14.42
CA HIS A 49 -7.17 11.85 14.37
C HIS A 49 -7.78 12.60 15.56
N ASN A 50 -8.85 12.09 16.19
CA ASN A 50 -9.47 12.76 17.34
C ASN A 50 -9.00 12.24 18.70
N TRP A 51 -8.23 11.15 18.71
CA TRP A 51 -7.87 10.42 19.92
C TRP A 51 -6.37 10.48 20.25
N LEU A 52 -5.55 10.92 19.29
CA LEU A 52 -4.10 10.95 19.40
C LEU A 52 -3.58 12.35 19.67
N SER A 53 -2.58 12.42 20.54
CA SER A 53 -1.74 13.61 20.72
C SER A 53 -0.99 13.95 19.43
N THR A 54 -0.54 15.20 19.31
CA THR A 54 0.23 15.67 18.15
C THR A 54 1.48 14.81 17.90
N ASP A 55 2.21 14.45 18.95
CA ASP A 55 3.42 13.61 18.84
C ASP A 55 3.09 12.22 18.29
N ALA A 56 2.01 11.61 18.79
CA ALA A 56 1.57 10.30 18.31
C ALA A 56 1.14 10.33 16.83
N ARG A 57 0.52 11.43 16.37
CA ARG A 57 0.20 11.62 14.94
C ARG A 57 1.46 11.73 14.09
N LEU A 58 2.48 12.41 14.61
CA LEU A 58 3.74 12.62 13.91
C LEU A 58 4.54 11.31 13.80
N GLU A 59 4.54 10.50 14.86
CA GLU A 59 5.09 9.13 14.83
C GLU A 59 4.32 8.21 13.87
N MET A 60 2.99 8.28 13.85
CA MET A 60 2.20 7.53 12.86
C MET A 60 2.50 7.96 11.42
N LEU A 61 2.73 9.24 11.17
CA LEU A 61 3.13 9.73 9.86
C LEU A 61 4.49 9.12 9.45
N LYS A 62 5.50 9.19 10.33
CA LYS A 62 6.81 8.59 10.07
C LYS A 62 6.70 7.09 9.80
N TYR A 63 5.90 6.39 10.61
CA TYR A 63 5.64 4.97 10.44
C TYR A 63 4.97 4.67 9.10
N SER A 64 3.97 5.45 8.69
CA SER A 64 3.28 5.26 7.41
C SER A 64 4.23 5.40 6.21
N ILE A 65 5.14 6.37 6.26
CA ILE A 65 6.18 6.58 5.23
C ILE A 65 7.13 5.38 5.19
N HIS A 66 7.60 4.92 6.35
CA HIS A 66 8.48 3.75 6.42
C HIS A 66 7.80 2.46 5.96
N ALA A 67 6.53 2.25 6.32
CA ALA A 67 5.77 1.09 5.91
C ALA A 67 5.55 1.08 4.39
N ASP A 68 5.23 2.23 3.79
CA ASP A 68 5.09 2.34 2.34
C ASP A 68 6.43 2.07 1.63
N ALA A 69 7.50 2.76 2.03
CA ALA A 69 8.83 2.56 1.45
C ALA A 69 9.32 1.10 1.61
N GLY A 70 9.10 0.50 2.78
CA GLY A 70 9.41 -0.91 3.03
C GLY A 70 8.62 -1.87 2.13
N THR A 71 7.34 -1.58 1.90
CA THR A 71 6.49 -2.36 1.01
C THR A 71 6.95 -2.23 -0.44
N GLN A 72 7.24 -1.01 -0.89
CA GLN A 72 7.78 -0.78 -2.24
C GLN A 72 9.10 -1.53 -2.45
N ARG A 73 9.99 -1.50 -1.45
CA ARG A 73 11.26 -2.25 -1.48
C ARG A 73 11.05 -3.76 -1.57
N PHE A 74 10.13 -4.30 -0.76
CA PHE A 74 9.78 -5.71 -0.77
C PHE A 74 9.22 -6.14 -2.14
N LEU A 75 8.26 -5.39 -2.68
CA LEU A 75 7.66 -5.66 -3.98
C LEU A 75 8.69 -5.55 -5.12
N SER A 76 9.58 -4.56 -5.06
CA SER A 76 10.67 -4.39 -6.03
C SER A 76 11.57 -5.63 -6.03
N GLN A 77 11.98 -6.09 -4.84
CA GLN A 77 12.79 -7.29 -4.69
C GLN A 77 12.08 -8.53 -5.24
N GLN A 78 10.78 -8.68 -4.93
CA GLN A 78 10.03 -9.88 -5.27
C GLN A 78 9.72 -9.98 -6.77
N PHE A 79 9.40 -8.87 -7.42
CA PHE A 79 9.02 -8.88 -8.84
C PHE A 79 10.21 -8.71 -9.80
N TYR A 80 11.29 -8.08 -9.35
CA TYR A 80 12.40 -7.70 -10.24
C TYR A 80 13.79 -8.07 -9.72
N GLY A 81 13.90 -8.69 -8.53
CA GLY A 81 15.18 -9.08 -7.94
C GLY A 81 16.06 -7.91 -7.51
N ARG A 82 15.55 -6.67 -7.54
CA ARG A 82 16.28 -5.45 -7.16
C ARG A 82 15.42 -4.61 -6.22
N ALA A 83 16.04 -4.04 -5.19
CA ALA A 83 15.33 -3.31 -4.15
C ALA A 83 15.02 -1.83 -4.51
N ASP A 84 15.59 -1.31 -5.58
CA ASP A 84 15.62 0.13 -5.93
C ASP A 84 14.98 0.43 -7.30
N VAL A 85 14.02 -0.39 -7.72
CA VAL A 85 13.32 -0.25 -9.00
C VAL A 85 12.49 1.04 -9.08
N CYS A 86 11.94 1.48 -7.95
CA CYS A 86 11.59 2.87 -7.70
C CYS A 86 12.60 3.41 -6.67
N LYS A 87 13.34 4.45 -7.02
CA LYS A 87 13.85 5.36 -5.99
C LYS A 87 12.74 6.36 -5.72
N ALA A 88 12.10 6.27 -4.56
CA ALA A 88 11.44 7.44 -4.01
C ALA A 88 12.56 8.44 -3.74
N GLU A 89 12.59 9.53 -4.51
CA GLU A 89 13.49 10.66 -4.29
C GLU A 89 13.19 11.36 -2.96
#